data_AF-A0A5C9CG77-F1
#
_entry.id   AF-A0A5C9CG77-F1
#
_cell.length_a   1.000
_cell.length_b   1.000
_cell.length_c   1.000
_cell.angle_alpha   90.00
_cell.angle_beta   90.00
_cell.angle_gamma   90.00
#
_symmetry.space_group_name_H-M   'P 1'
#
loop_
_entity.id
_entity.type
_entity.pdbx_description
1 polymer ?
#
loop_
_entity_poly.entity_id
_entity_poly.type
_entity_poly.pdbx_seq_one_letter_code
_entity_poly.pdbx_strand_id
1 'polypeptide(L)'
;LQQHLAQVDGVMLGREAYHNPWWLTQWDAEFDRAVNTPPSRECVEQQMVAYMQREQAAHGTPWPPIARHMLGLRHGLPGSRRWRQVWSDHKLKTCPPEQVMALAHGQA
;
A
#
# COMPACT_ATOMS: atom_id res chain seq x y z
N LEU A 1 -7.01 18.85 8.56
CA LEU A 1 -8.18 18.00 8.88
C LEU A 1 -9.00 18.60 10.02
N GLN A 2 -8.40 18.72 11.21
CA GLN A 2 -9.04 19.29 12.42
C GLN A 2 -9.71 20.66 12.22
N GLN A 3 -9.05 21.58 11.51
CA GLN A 3 -9.64 22.90 11.18
C GLN A 3 -10.94 22.82 10.38
N HIS A 4 -11.06 21.84 9.47
CA HIS A 4 -12.30 21.64 8.70
C HIS A 4 -13.36 20.92 9.53
N LEU A 5 -12.97 19.91 10.32
CA LEU A 5 -13.88 19.18 11.21
C LEU A 5 -14.46 20.06 12.33
N ALA A 6 -13.84 21.20 12.64
CA ALA A 6 -14.43 22.20 13.52
C ALA A 6 -15.65 22.93 12.90
N GLN A 7 -15.87 22.79 11.59
CA GLN A 7 -16.92 23.49 10.84
C GLN A 7 -17.95 22.55 10.21
N VAL A 8 -17.61 21.27 10.04
CA VAL A 8 -18.47 20.27 9.38
C VAL A 8 -18.35 18.92 10.09
N ASP A 9 -19.43 18.12 10.02
CA ASP A 9 -19.49 16.80 10.67
C ASP A 9 -18.61 15.74 10.01
N GLY A 10 -18.09 16.02 8.81
CA GLY A 10 -17.29 15.06 8.06
C GLY A 10 -16.49 15.68 6.94
N VAL A 11 -15.42 15.00 6.58
CA VAL A 11 -14.48 15.39 5.52
C VAL A 11 -14.23 14.21 4.59
N MET A 12 -14.26 14.47 3.28
CA MET A 12 -13.91 13.47 2.28
C MET A 12 -12.46 13.66 1.83
N LEU A 13 -11.68 12.58 1.88
CA LEU A 13 -10.33 12.55 1.34
C LEU A 13 -10.32 11.81 0.02
N GLY A 14 -9.81 12.47 -1.03
CA GLY A 14 -9.67 11.90 -2.35
C GLY A 14 -8.21 11.56 -2.66
N ARG A 15 -7.63 12.34 -3.58
CA ARG A 15 -6.29 12.12 -4.17
C ARG A 15 -5.19 11.83 -3.14
N GLU A 16 -5.18 12.52 -2.01
CA GLU A 16 -4.12 12.36 -1.00
C GLU A 16 -4.13 10.97 -0.36
N ALA A 17 -5.32 10.43 -0.05
CA ALA A 17 -5.46 9.09 0.51
C ALA A 17 -4.96 8.01 -0.45
N TYR A 18 -5.07 8.24 -1.76
CA TYR A 18 -4.63 7.29 -2.78
C TYR A 18 -3.12 7.37 -3.07
N HIS A 19 -2.56 8.58 -3.17
CA HIS A 19 -1.16 8.78 -3.55
C HIS A 19 -0.16 8.69 -2.40
N ASN A 20 -0.62 8.94 -1.17
CA ASN A 20 0.17 8.93 0.04
C ASN A 20 -0.65 8.29 1.20
N PRO A 21 -0.98 6.99 1.12
CA PRO A 21 -1.88 6.36 2.06
C PRO A 21 -1.32 6.24 3.49
N TRP A 22 0.00 6.35 3.68
CA TRP A 22 0.62 5.95 4.95
C TRP A 22 0.20 6.83 6.13
N TRP A 23 -0.04 8.13 5.94
CA TRP A 23 -0.41 9.00 7.04
C TRP A 23 -1.75 8.59 7.67
N LEU A 24 -2.61 7.91 6.92
CA LEU A 24 -3.89 7.38 7.40
C LEU A 24 -3.73 6.32 8.50
N THR A 25 -2.53 5.72 8.63
CA THR A 25 -2.25 4.78 9.74
C THR A 25 -2.27 5.44 11.11
N GLN A 26 -2.17 6.77 11.17
CA GLN A 26 -2.24 7.56 12.41
C GLN A 26 -3.69 7.91 12.79
N TRP A 27 -4.66 7.65 11.91
CA TRP A 27 -6.03 8.12 12.07
C TRP A 27 -6.72 7.51 13.29
N ASP A 28 -6.58 6.20 13.52
CA ASP A 28 -7.20 5.54 14.68
C ASP A 28 -6.74 6.19 16.01
N ALA A 29 -5.45 6.51 16.11
CA ALA A 29 -4.89 7.22 17.27
C ALA A 29 -5.36 8.68 17.35
N GLU A 30 -5.52 9.37 16.23
CA GLU A 30 -5.99 10.76 16.18
C GLU A 30 -7.49 10.90 16.56
N PHE A 31 -8.29 9.85 16.36
CA PHE A 31 -9.75 9.87 16.57
C PHE A 31 -10.23 8.91 17.67
N ASP A 32 -9.35 8.60 18.62
CA ASP A 32 -9.65 7.84 19.85
C ASP A 32 -10.37 6.50 19.61
N ARG A 33 -10.01 5.83 18.52
CA ARG A 33 -10.35 4.42 18.28
C ARG A 33 -9.21 3.57 18.82
N ALA A 34 -9.53 2.37 19.33
CA ALA A 34 -8.59 1.48 20.02
C ALA A 34 -7.17 1.52 19.42
N VAL A 35 -6.18 1.82 20.26
CA VAL A 35 -4.79 2.00 19.84
C VAL A 35 -4.20 0.65 19.41
N ASN A 36 -4.26 0.38 18.11
CA ASN A 36 -3.43 -0.66 17.51
C ASN A 36 -2.11 -0.02 17.08
N THR A 37 -0.99 -0.68 17.39
CA THR A 37 0.29 -0.32 16.78
C THR A 37 0.14 -0.47 15.26
N PRO A 38 0.35 0.59 14.46
CA PRO A 38 0.22 0.48 13.02
C PRO A 38 1.23 -0.56 12.50
N PRO A 39 0.83 -1.44 11.57
CA PRO A 39 1.76 -2.43 11.01
C PRO A 39 2.94 -1.71 10.35
N SER A 40 4.07 -2.40 10.17
CA SER A 40 5.15 -1.87 9.34
C SER A 40 4.74 -1.86 7.86
N ARG A 41 5.39 -1.02 7.04
CA ARG A 41 5.13 -0.99 5.58
C ARG A 41 5.43 -2.35 4.95
N GLU A 42 6.46 -3.02 5.45
CA GLU A 42 6.86 -4.36 5.06
C GLU A 42 5.75 -5.37 5.36
N CYS A 43 5.12 -5.28 6.54
CA CYS A 43 3.99 -6.14 6.89
C CYS A 43 2.78 -5.88 5.98
N VAL A 44 2.47 -4.63 5.68
CA VAL A 44 1.39 -4.28 4.73
C VAL A 44 1.68 -4.82 3.34
N GLU A 45 2.92 -4.69 2.86
CA GLU A 45 3.35 -5.26 1.57
C GLU A 45 3.20 -6.79 1.54
N GLN A 46 3.61 -7.49 2.60
CA GLN A 46 3.41 -8.95 2.74
C GLN A 46 1.93 -9.34 2.71
N GLN A 47 1.07 -8.59 3.40
CA GLN A 47 -0.37 -8.82 3.37
C GLN A 47 -0.96 -8.60 1.97
N MET A 48 -0.45 -7.61 1.23
CA MET A 48 -0.85 -7.37 -0.15
C MET A 48 -0.39 -8.50 -1.09
N VAL A 49 0.82 -9.05 -0.89
CA VAL A 49 1.28 -10.25 -1.63
C VAL A 49 0.37 -11.45 -1.35
N ALA A 50 0.06 -11.71 -0.07
CA ALA A 50 -0.87 -12.78 0.30
C ALA A 50 -2.27 -12.56 -0.29
N TYR A 51 -2.74 -11.31 -0.34
CA TYR A 51 -3.99 -10.95 -1.03
C TYR A 51 -3.93 -11.27 -2.52
N MET A 52 -2.87 -10.88 -3.23
CA MET A 52 -2.68 -11.19 -4.65
C MET A 52 -2.70 -12.70 -4.93
N GLN A 53 -2.04 -13.50 -4.07
CA GLN A 53 -2.02 -14.95 -4.20
C GLN A 53 -3.41 -15.57 -4.03
N ARG A 54 -4.18 -15.11 -3.04
CA ARG A 54 -5.57 -15.56 -2.84
C ARG A 54 -6.46 -15.20 -4.03
N GLU A 55 -6.37 -13.97 -4.52
CA GLU A 55 -7.16 -13.51 -5.67
C GLU A 55 -6.83 -14.30 -6.96
N GLN A 56 -5.56 -14.61 -7.18
CA GLN A 56 -5.15 -15.47 -8.28
C GLN A 56 -5.71 -16.88 -8.15
N ALA A 57 -5.67 -17.48 -6.96
CA ALA A 57 -6.16 -18.83 -6.71
C ALA A 57 -7.69 -18.93 -6.80
N ALA A 58 -8.42 -17.94 -6.28
CA ALA A 58 -9.87 -17.94 -6.24
C ALA A 58 -10.51 -17.50 -7.56
N HIS A 59 -9.90 -16.55 -8.27
CA HIS A 59 -10.55 -15.83 -9.37
C HIS A 59 -9.70 -15.74 -10.64
N GLY A 60 -8.46 -16.23 -10.62
CA GLY A 60 -7.54 -16.06 -11.75
C GLY A 60 -7.09 -14.61 -11.95
N THR A 61 -7.31 -13.74 -10.96
CA THR A 61 -7.00 -12.30 -11.05
C THR A 61 -5.48 -12.11 -11.05
N PRO A 62 -4.90 -11.53 -12.11
CA PRO A 62 -3.46 -11.27 -12.14
C PRO A 62 -3.11 -10.19 -11.13
N TRP A 63 -1.90 -10.25 -10.56
CA TRP A 63 -1.46 -9.31 -9.52
C TRP A 63 -1.27 -7.84 -9.97
N PRO A 64 -0.88 -7.49 -11.23
CA PRO A 64 -0.56 -6.10 -11.57
C PRO A 64 -1.71 -5.08 -11.39
N PRO A 65 -2.97 -5.39 -11.75
CA PRO A 65 -4.13 -4.55 -11.43
C PRO A 65 -4.33 -4.27 -9.94
N ILE A 66 -3.89 -5.18 -9.05
CA ILE A 66 -3.91 -5.00 -7.60
C ILE A 66 -2.73 -4.15 -7.15
N ALA A 67 -1.50 -4.52 -7.56
CA ALA A 67 -0.27 -3.85 -7.12
C ALA A 67 -0.21 -2.37 -7.48
N ARG A 68 -0.82 -1.95 -8.60
CA ARG A 68 -0.89 -0.52 -8.97
C ARG A 68 -1.52 0.36 -7.89
N HIS A 69 -2.39 -0.20 -7.04
CA HIS A 69 -3.09 0.52 -5.97
C HIS A 69 -2.23 0.69 -4.71
N MET A 70 -1.15 -0.08 -4.54
CA MET A 70 -0.24 0.08 -3.41
C MET A 70 1.01 0.90 -3.74
N LEU A 71 1.13 1.48 -4.94
CA LEU A 71 2.35 2.20 -5.36
C LEU A 71 2.67 3.48 -4.55
N GLY A 72 1.70 3.96 -3.76
CA GLY A 72 1.86 5.05 -2.79
C GLY A 72 2.40 4.60 -1.43
N LEU A 73 2.48 3.30 -1.13
CA LEU A 73 2.82 2.78 0.20
C LEU A 73 4.13 3.35 0.77
N ARG A 74 5.14 3.50 -0.09
CA ARG A 74 6.47 4.03 0.25
C ARG A 74 6.69 5.49 -0.19
N HIS A 75 5.62 6.26 -0.37
CA HIS A 75 5.73 7.68 -0.77
C HIS A 75 6.72 8.44 0.13
N GLY A 76 7.62 9.22 -0.48
CA GLY A 76 8.60 10.06 0.22
C GLY A 76 9.77 9.32 0.89
N LEU A 77 9.85 7.99 0.84
CA LEU A 77 10.93 7.24 1.49
C LEU A 77 12.16 7.03 0.59
N PRO A 78 13.38 6.91 1.17
CA PRO A 78 14.55 6.41 0.46
C PRO A 78 14.26 5.06 -0.22
N GLY A 79 14.74 4.87 -1.44
CA GLY A 79 14.51 3.62 -2.20
C GLY A 79 13.11 3.45 -2.82
N SER A 80 12.15 4.34 -2.51
CA SER A 80 10.76 4.26 -3.02
C SER A 80 10.66 4.25 -4.54
N ARG A 81 11.56 4.95 -5.23
CA ARG A 81 11.64 4.95 -6.70
C ARG A 81 11.93 3.55 -7.25
N ARG A 82 12.97 2.88 -6.72
CA ARG A 82 13.34 1.51 -7.14
C ARG A 82 12.22 0.54 -6.83
N TRP A 83 11.66 0.62 -5.63
CA TRP A 83 10.54 -0.21 -5.21
C TRP A 83 9.36 -0.09 -6.19
N ARG A 84 8.98 1.14 -6.57
CA ARG A 84 7.93 1.40 -7.56
C ARG A 84 8.30 0.88 -8.95
N GLN A 85 9.55 1.04 -9.37
CA GLN A 85 10.03 0.52 -10.66
C GLN A 85 9.85 -1.00 -10.75
N VAL A 86 10.24 -1.74 -9.70
CA VAL A 86 10.07 -3.20 -9.67
C VAL A 86 8.59 -3.60 -9.73
N TRP A 87 7.74 -3.02 -8.88
CA TRP A 87 6.31 -3.34 -8.86
C TRP A 87 5.54 -2.90 -10.11
N SER A 88 6.10 -2.02 -10.93
CA SER A 88 5.49 -1.54 -12.18
C SER A 88 6.15 -2.10 -13.44
N ASP A 89 7.18 -2.94 -13.30
CA ASP A 89 7.91 -3.48 -14.45
C ASP A 89 7.04 -4.47 -15.22
N HIS A 90 6.82 -4.17 -16.51
CA HIS A 90 6.05 -5.02 -17.40
C HIS A 90 6.68 -6.41 -17.60
N LYS A 91 8.00 -6.53 -17.43
CA LYS A 91 8.74 -7.79 -17.57
C LYS A 91 8.50 -8.74 -16.40
N LEU A 92 8.08 -8.22 -15.25
CA LEU A 92 7.88 -9.01 -14.03
C LEU A 92 6.42 -9.46 -13.85
N LYS A 93 5.49 -9.05 -14.72
CA LYS A 93 4.03 -9.31 -14.58
C LYS A 93 3.65 -10.78 -14.50
N THR A 94 4.50 -11.67 -15.04
CA THR A 94 4.30 -13.12 -15.01
C THR A 94 5.03 -13.80 -13.85
N CYS A 95 5.88 -13.09 -13.13
CA CYS A 95 6.54 -13.60 -11.93
C CYS A 95 5.55 -13.68 -10.76
N PRO A 96 5.72 -14.64 -9.85
CA PRO A 96 4.98 -14.67 -8.60
C PRO A 96 5.20 -13.38 -7.79
N PRO A 97 4.16 -12.81 -7.14
CA PRO A 97 4.26 -11.54 -6.44
C PRO A 97 5.28 -11.55 -5.29
N GLU A 98 5.53 -12.70 -4.65
CA GLU A 98 6.57 -12.88 -3.65
C GLU A 98 7.99 -12.68 -4.22
N GLN A 99 8.23 -13.10 -5.46
CA GLN A 99 9.51 -12.88 -6.14
C GLN A 99 9.67 -11.40 -6.51
N VAL A 100 8.60 -10.76 -6.96
CA VAL A 100 8.59 -9.31 -7.25
C VAL A 100 8.89 -8.52 -5.97
N MET A 101 8.30 -8.90 -4.85
CA MET A 101 8.60 -8.32 -3.55
C MET A 101 10.08 -8.47 -3.19
N ALA A 102 10.65 -9.67 -3.27
CA ALA A 102 12.07 -9.90 -2.95
C ALA A 102 13.00 -8.99 -3.78
N LEU A 103 12.76 -8.89 -5.10
CA LEU A 103 13.48 -7.99 -6.00
C LEU A 103 13.35 -6.50 -5.60
N ALA A 104 12.16 -6.09 -5.14
CA ALA A 104 11.89 -4.73 -4.71
C ALA A 104 12.67 -4.35 -3.44
N HIS A 105 12.95 -5.32 -2.57
CA HIS A 105 13.79 -5.16 -1.38
C HIS A 105 15.29 -5.36 -1.65
N GLY A 106 15.69 -5.69 -2.88
CA GLY A 106 17.08 -5.93 -3.25
C GLY A 106 17.62 -7.29 -2.77
N GLN A 107 16.72 -8.20 -2.39
CA GLN A 107 17.04 -9.59 -2.09
C GLN A 107 16.83 -10.38 -3.38
N ALA A 108 17.93 -10.70 -4.06
CA ALA A 108 17.96 -11.58 -5.23
C ALA A 108 18.94 -12.71 -4.96
#